data_AF-A0A812XCA0-F1
#
_entry.id   AF-A0A812XCA0-F1
#
_cell.length_a   1.000
_cell.length_b   1.000
_cell.length_c   1.000
_cell.angle_alpha   90.00
_cell.angle_beta   90.00
_cell.angle_gamma   90.00
#
_symmetry.space_group_name_H-M   'P 1'
#
loop_
_entity.id
_entity.type
_entity.pdbx_description
1 polymer ?
#
loop_
_entity_poly.entity_id
_entity_poly.type
_entity_poly.pdbx_seq_one_letter_code
_entity_poly.pdbx_strand_id
1 'polypeptide(L)'
;MKANATNFTPLTSSELASMIKSHLNLCKGAGAYQDALEELLATTAHTTHKNWPETAEASQQLADIIAGPDDSVFQEVFKRVLTGGGWKNAVAAAASRKGDSKPWAVLVTGLNGIRKTSSLYEPWFPAVLAEAIGIDSNDPSIADLPCGANSFFRQLDFIVATLANEDFRKLYTITNVDEYAAAKEAIFARYRKVSEMVGLLLVSEARKKKVNVMAETSGRDLAMYEYIDFAFPDEYNKLVIHFEINDVNFAEQSVAVRMQGEMAAGASALAQLEAADTPASRPRGASRCASGKQQGFRRGLGRRWEGWPSRLANGAYPGHCPQGW
;
A
#
# COMPACT_ATOMS: atom_id res chain seq x y z
N MET A 1 -21.18 0.84 -7.69
CA MET A 1 -19.70 0.94 -7.85
C MET A 1 -19.16 0.09 -8.99
N LYS A 2 -19.20 -1.26 -8.94
CA LYS A 2 -18.56 -2.12 -9.99
C LYS A 2 -19.04 -1.81 -11.41
N ALA A 3 -20.36 -1.77 -11.64
CA ALA A 3 -20.93 -1.43 -12.95
C ALA A 3 -20.49 -0.04 -13.46
N ASN A 4 -20.51 0.97 -12.58
CA ASN A 4 -20.05 2.33 -12.91
C ASN A 4 -18.56 2.36 -13.29
N ALA A 5 -17.72 1.53 -12.63
CA ALA A 5 -16.31 1.40 -12.97
C ALA A 5 -16.12 0.76 -14.35
N THR A 6 -16.86 -0.32 -14.65
CA THR A 6 -16.82 -0.99 -15.96
C THR A 6 -17.30 -0.07 -17.09
N ASN A 7 -18.32 0.74 -16.82
CA ASN A 7 -18.92 1.64 -17.81
C ASN A 7 -18.26 3.03 -17.84
N PHE A 8 -17.16 3.23 -17.12
CA PHE A 8 -16.46 4.52 -17.01
C PHE A 8 -17.41 5.69 -16.68
N THR A 9 -18.40 5.45 -15.83
CA THR A 9 -19.40 6.45 -15.46
C THR A 9 -18.76 7.50 -14.54
N PRO A 10 -18.93 8.81 -14.79
CA PRO A 10 -18.44 9.88 -13.91
C PRO A 10 -18.77 9.64 -12.43
N LEU A 11 -17.92 10.15 -11.54
CA LEU A 11 -18.17 10.07 -10.10
C LEU A 11 -19.42 10.85 -9.74
N THR A 12 -20.25 10.30 -8.85
CA THR A 12 -21.31 11.10 -8.23
C THR A 12 -20.71 12.09 -7.22
N SER A 13 -21.45 13.14 -6.87
CA SER A 13 -21.02 14.08 -5.82
C SER A 13 -20.74 13.37 -4.48
N SER A 14 -21.47 12.29 -4.18
CA SER A 14 -21.26 11.49 -2.97
C SER A 14 -19.98 10.64 -3.04
N GLU A 15 -19.66 10.06 -4.19
CA GLU A 15 -18.42 9.31 -4.39
C GLU A 15 -17.21 10.25 -4.29
N LEU A 16 -17.29 11.41 -4.95
CA LEU A 16 -16.23 12.41 -4.92
C LEU A 16 -15.97 12.94 -3.50
N ALA A 17 -17.03 13.30 -2.77
CA ALA A 17 -16.92 13.71 -1.37
C ALA A 17 -16.30 12.62 -0.48
N SER A 18 -16.58 11.34 -0.76
CA SER A 18 -15.98 10.20 -0.04
C SER A 18 -14.47 10.10 -0.27
N MET A 19 -14.02 10.29 -1.52
CA MET A 19 -12.59 10.26 -1.88
C MET A 19 -11.81 11.43 -1.25
N ILE A 20 -12.40 12.63 -1.28
CA ILE A 20 -11.82 13.82 -0.65
C ILE A 20 -11.74 13.66 0.87
N LYS A 21 -12.84 13.24 1.50
CA LYS A 21 -12.88 12.98 2.94
C LYS A 21 -11.83 11.94 3.36
N SER A 22 -11.59 10.93 2.53
CA SER A 22 -10.54 9.94 2.78
C SER A 22 -9.15 10.58 2.90
N HIS A 23 -8.81 11.61 2.13
CA HIS A 23 -7.54 12.34 2.31
C HIS A 23 -7.54 13.18 3.58
N LEU A 24 -8.63 13.91 3.84
CA LEU A 24 -8.78 14.80 5.01
C LEU A 24 -8.72 14.05 6.35
N ASN A 25 -9.19 12.79 6.37
CA ASN A 25 -9.11 11.93 7.55
C ASN A 25 -7.66 11.64 7.98
N LEU A 26 -6.70 11.68 7.04
CA LEU A 26 -5.34 11.22 7.27
C LEU A 26 -4.38 12.36 7.63
N CYS A 27 -4.62 13.57 7.12
CA CYS A 27 -3.81 14.74 7.43
C CYS A 27 -4.67 16.01 7.36
N LYS A 28 -4.59 16.87 8.38
CA LYS A 28 -5.27 18.18 8.35
C LYS A 28 -4.73 19.10 7.25
N GLY A 29 -3.44 18.97 6.91
CA GLY A 29 -2.80 19.69 5.83
C GLY A 29 -3.39 19.37 4.45
N ALA A 30 -4.08 18.23 4.30
CA ALA A 30 -4.74 17.86 3.06
C ALA A 30 -5.88 18.82 2.65
N GLY A 31 -6.40 19.62 3.59
CA GLY A 31 -7.39 20.64 3.29
C GLY A 31 -6.86 21.75 2.37
N ALA A 32 -5.55 21.95 2.29
CA ALA A 32 -4.94 23.00 1.47
C ALA A 32 -5.10 22.78 -0.04
N TYR A 33 -5.26 21.52 -0.48
CA TYR A 33 -5.35 21.15 -1.89
C TYR A 33 -6.70 20.53 -2.26
N GLN A 34 -7.70 20.61 -1.37
CA GLN A 34 -8.99 19.95 -1.52
C GLN A 34 -9.66 20.29 -2.86
N ASP A 35 -9.81 21.58 -3.18
CA ASP A 35 -10.57 22.03 -4.35
C ASP A 35 -9.91 21.55 -5.66
N ALA A 36 -8.58 21.68 -5.76
CA ALA A 36 -7.84 21.22 -6.93
C ALA A 36 -7.89 19.69 -7.08
N LEU A 37 -7.81 18.96 -5.97
CA LEU A 37 -7.94 17.50 -6.00
C LEU A 37 -9.36 17.09 -6.43
N GLU A 38 -10.39 17.78 -5.94
CA GLU A 38 -11.78 17.52 -6.30
C GLU A 38 -12.02 17.69 -7.80
N GLU A 39 -11.51 18.79 -8.37
CA GLU A 39 -11.58 19.08 -9.81
C GLU A 39 -10.89 17.98 -10.65
N LEU A 40 -9.67 17.59 -10.27
CA LEU A 40 -8.93 16.54 -10.96
C LEU A 40 -9.67 15.19 -10.91
N LEU A 41 -10.17 14.80 -9.73
CA LEU A 41 -10.87 13.53 -9.56
C LEU A 41 -12.20 13.50 -10.34
N ALA A 42 -12.96 14.60 -10.35
CA ALA A 42 -14.21 14.69 -11.09
C ALA A 42 -14.00 14.44 -12.59
N THR A 43 -12.92 14.98 -13.15
CA THR A 43 -12.59 14.90 -14.58
C THR A 43 -11.93 13.58 -14.99
N THR A 44 -11.08 12.99 -14.13
CA THR A 44 -10.20 11.89 -14.55
C THR A 44 -10.51 10.54 -13.91
N ALA A 45 -11.05 10.50 -12.68
CA ALA A 45 -11.10 9.25 -11.89
C ALA A 45 -12.00 8.16 -12.48
N HIS A 46 -12.94 8.53 -13.35
CA HIS A 46 -13.87 7.61 -13.99
C HIS A 46 -13.33 7.01 -15.30
N THR A 47 -12.24 7.53 -15.86
CA THR A 47 -11.69 7.07 -17.13
C THR A 47 -10.91 5.76 -16.96
N THR A 48 -10.57 5.12 -18.08
CA THR A 48 -9.79 3.88 -18.04
C THR A 48 -8.39 4.12 -17.46
N HIS A 49 -7.97 3.21 -16.58
CA HIS A 49 -6.61 3.18 -16.04
C HIS A 49 -5.61 2.52 -17.00
N LYS A 50 -6.10 1.83 -18.04
CA LYS A 50 -5.26 1.09 -18.99
C LYS A 50 -4.67 1.96 -20.09
N ASN A 51 -5.13 3.21 -20.24
CA ASN A 51 -4.46 4.18 -21.08
C ASN A 51 -3.31 4.81 -20.27
N TRP A 52 -2.11 4.22 -20.39
CA TRP A 52 -0.97 4.63 -19.58
C TRP A 52 -0.50 6.07 -19.83
N PRO A 53 -0.42 6.56 -21.10
CA PRO A 53 -0.14 7.98 -21.36
C PRO A 53 -1.08 8.94 -20.65
N GLU A 54 -2.40 8.77 -20.79
CA GLU A 54 -3.39 9.63 -20.11
C GLU A 54 -3.33 9.48 -18.58
N THR A 55 -3.05 8.28 -18.08
CA THR A 55 -2.90 8.04 -16.63
C THR A 55 -1.62 8.70 -16.09
N ALA A 56 -0.55 8.75 -16.87
CA ALA A 56 0.69 9.44 -16.51
C ALA A 56 0.51 10.96 -16.51
N GLU A 57 -0.24 11.51 -17.47
CA GLU A 57 -0.59 12.93 -17.46
C GLU A 57 -1.42 13.30 -16.22
N ALA A 58 -2.47 12.53 -15.92
CA ALA A 58 -3.27 12.72 -14.72
C ALA A 58 -2.45 12.51 -13.43
N SER A 59 -1.46 11.59 -13.46
CA SER A 59 -0.51 11.38 -12.36
C SER A 59 0.38 12.59 -12.14
N GLN A 60 0.83 13.26 -13.21
CA GLN A 60 1.62 14.49 -13.10
C GLN A 60 0.77 15.64 -12.55
N GLN A 61 -0.46 15.82 -13.05
CA GLN A 61 -1.41 16.80 -12.50
C GLN A 61 -1.67 16.54 -11.01
N LEU A 62 -1.80 15.27 -10.62
CA LEU A 62 -1.91 14.89 -9.21
C LEU A 62 -0.66 15.30 -8.42
N ALA A 63 0.53 15.02 -8.94
CA ALA A 63 1.80 15.40 -8.29
C ALA A 63 1.92 16.92 -8.08
N ASP A 64 1.40 17.73 -9.00
CA ASP A 64 1.40 19.18 -8.86
C ASP A 64 0.45 19.66 -7.73
N ILE A 65 -0.56 18.87 -7.39
CA ILE A 65 -1.56 19.16 -6.34
C ILE A 65 -1.10 18.66 -4.97
N ILE A 66 -0.67 17.39 -4.88
CA ILE A 66 -0.36 16.72 -3.61
C ILE A 66 1.14 16.57 -3.34
N ALA A 67 1.99 17.12 -4.22
CA ALA A 67 3.45 16.97 -4.20
C ALA A 67 3.90 15.50 -4.32
N GLY A 68 5.11 15.21 -3.82
CA GLY A 68 5.75 13.89 -3.89
C GLY A 68 6.13 13.33 -2.51
N PRO A 69 6.78 12.16 -2.46
CA PRO A 69 7.10 11.43 -1.22
C PRO A 69 8.11 12.12 -0.31
N ASP A 70 8.72 13.22 -0.74
CA ASP A 70 9.57 14.07 0.10
C ASP A 70 8.77 15.17 0.82
N ASP A 71 7.51 15.44 0.41
CA ASP A 71 6.63 16.40 1.07
C ASP A 71 6.02 15.86 2.37
N SER A 72 5.90 16.72 3.38
CA SER A 72 5.42 16.34 4.70
C SER A 72 3.94 15.94 4.74
N VAL A 73 3.09 16.62 3.97
CA VAL A 73 1.65 16.30 3.90
C VAL A 73 1.47 15.00 3.15
N PHE A 74 2.18 14.83 2.02
CA PHE A 74 2.19 13.56 1.29
C PHE A 74 2.64 12.40 2.18
N GLN A 75 3.72 12.57 2.94
CA GLN A 75 4.22 11.53 3.86
C GLN A 75 3.22 11.16 4.95
N GLU A 76 2.44 12.12 5.45
CA GLU A 76 1.41 11.86 6.45
C GLU A 76 0.22 11.10 5.85
N VAL A 77 -0.30 11.56 4.71
CA VAL A 77 -1.42 10.91 4.00
C VAL A 77 -1.05 9.51 3.53
N PHE A 78 0.10 9.36 2.88
CA PHE A 78 0.55 8.08 2.30
C PHE A 78 1.50 7.31 3.21
N LYS A 79 1.48 7.57 4.52
CA LYS A 79 2.37 6.92 5.50
C LYS A 79 2.36 5.40 5.36
N ARG A 80 1.18 4.78 5.23
CA ARG A 80 1.07 3.31 5.10
C ARG A 80 1.68 2.81 3.80
N VAL A 81 1.50 3.53 2.70
CA VAL A 81 2.07 3.19 1.38
C VAL A 81 3.59 3.26 1.44
N LEU A 82 4.15 4.36 1.97
CA LEU A 82 5.60 4.56 2.03
C LEU A 82 6.29 3.59 3.00
N THR A 83 5.72 3.41 4.20
CA THR A 83 6.30 2.51 5.20
C THR A 83 6.12 1.04 4.82
N GLY A 84 4.93 0.67 4.37
CA GLY A 84 4.61 -0.70 3.98
C GLY A 84 5.31 -1.13 2.69
N GLY A 85 5.52 -0.20 1.75
CA GLY A 85 6.31 -0.44 0.55
C GLY A 85 7.81 -0.33 0.76
N GLY A 86 8.32 0.02 1.95
CA GLY A 86 9.76 0.09 2.22
C GLY A 86 10.49 1.29 1.57
N TRP A 87 9.77 2.38 1.25
CA TRP A 87 10.30 3.54 0.52
C TRP A 87 11.63 4.06 1.06
N LYS A 88 11.70 4.31 2.38
CA LYS A 88 12.90 4.86 3.02
C LYS A 88 14.13 3.95 2.86
N ASN A 89 13.94 2.64 3.03
CA ASN A 89 15.03 1.67 2.91
C ASN A 89 15.49 1.55 1.46
N ALA A 90 14.54 1.56 0.52
CA ALA A 90 14.82 1.49 -0.91
C ALA A 90 15.60 2.73 -1.41
N VAL A 91 15.23 3.93 -0.95
CA VAL A 91 15.98 5.17 -1.24
C VAL A 91 17.40 5.12 -0.64
N ALA A 92 17.54 4.64 0.60
CA ALA A 92 18.86 4.50 1.23
C ALA A 92 19.75 3.48 0.49
N ALA A 93 19.17 2.36 0.05
CA ALA A 93 19.87 1.36 -0.75
C ALA A 93 20.29 1.94 -2.11
N ALA A 94 19.41 2.67 -2.78
CA ALA A 94 19.71 3.33 -4.05
C ALA A 94 20.86 4.34 -3.93
N ALA A 95 20.91 5.11 -2.84
CA ALA A 95 22.01 6.04 -2.55
C ALA A 95 23.34 5.35 -2.22
N SER A 96 23.28 4.10 -1.74
CA SER A 96 24.47 3.30 -1.38
C SER A 96 24.97 2.43 -2.53
N ARG A 97 24.22 2.36 -3.64
CA ARG A 97 24.55 1.55 -4.82
C ARG A 97 25.84 2.06 -5.46
N LYS A 98 26.79 1.15 -5.71
CA LYS A 98 28.11 1.50 -6.25
C LYS A 98 28.09 1.63 -7.77
N GLY A 99 28.74 2.68 -8.27
CA GLY A 99 28.97 2.91 -9.69
C GLY A 99 27.70 3.24 -10.47
N ASP A 100 27.73 2.92 -11.77
CA ASP A 100 26.63 3.20 -12.70
C ASP A 100 25.68 2.00 -12.88
N SER A 101 25.57 1.13 -11.88
CA SER A 101 24.67 -0.03 -11.97
C SER A 101 23.21 0.40 -12.06
N LYS A 102 22.51 -0.17 -13.06
CA LYS A 102 21.11 0.12 -13.31
C LYS A 102 20.24 -0.40 -12.15
N PRO A 103 19.23 0.37 -11.69
CA PRO A 103 18.22 -0.14 -10.78
C PRO A 103 17.34 -1.21 -11.43
N TRP A 104 16.59 -1.94 -10.61
CA TRP A 104 15.71 -3.01 -11.07
C TRP A 104 14.24 -2.59 -11.08
N ALA A 105 13.54 -2.95 -12.15
CA ALA A 105 12.09 -2.90 -12.28
C ALA A 105 11.60 -4.34 -12.31
N VAL A 106 10.93 -4.75 -11.24
CA VAL A 106 10.59 -6.14 -10.99
C VAL A 106 9.08 -6.31 -11.03
N LEU A 107 8.61 -7.13 -11.96
CA LEU A 107 7.22 -7.59 -12.00
C LEU A 107 7.08 -8.87 -11.20
N VAL A 108 6.32 -8.82 -10.12
CA VAL A 108 6.05 -9.97 -9.25
C VAL A 108 4.67 -10.53 -9.59
N THR A 109 4.62 -11.77 -10.07
CA THR A 109 3.39 -12.41 -10.55
C THR A 109 3.12 -13.73 -9.85
N GLY A 110 1.87 -14.20 -9.91
CA GLY A 110 1.44 -15.48 -9.36
C GLY A 110 0.11 -15.36 -8.62
N LEU A 111 -0.46 -16.52 -8.28
CA LEU A 111 -1.76 -16.60 -7.61
C LEU A 111 -1.81 -15.79 -6.31
N ASN A 112 -3.00 -15.34 -5.92
CA ASN A 112 -3.20 -14.74 -4.61
C ASN A 112 -3.11 -15.83 -3.53
N GLY A 113 -2.60 -15.48 -2.34
CA GLY A 113 -2.47 -16.42 -1.24
C GLY A 113 -1.16 -17.22 -1.17
N ILE A 114 -0.31 -17.16 -2.20
CA ILE A 114 0.95 -17.93 -2.25
C ILE A 114 2.16 -17.23 -1.60
N ARG A 115 1.91 -16.19 -0.78
CA ARG A 115 2.92 -15.46 0.00
C ARG A 115 4.04 -14.75 -0.81
N LYS A 116 3.76 -14.36 -2.05
CA LYS A 116 4.70 -13.61 -2.95
C LYS A 116 5.48 -12.52 -2.24
N THR A 117 4.78 -11.52 -1.67
CA THR A 117 5.43 -10.41 -0.96
C THR A 117 6.29 -10.93 0.18
N SER A 118 5.80 -11.86 1.02
CA SER A 118 6.54 -12.33 2.19
C SER A 118 7.84 -13.04 1.80
N SER A 119 7.80 -13.90 0.78
CA SER A 119 9.00 -14.60 0.31
C SER A 119 10.10 -13.65 -0.17
N LEU A 120 9.73 -12.50 -0.77
CA LEU A 120 10.69 -11.50 -1.24
C LEU A 120 11.46 -10.79 -0.11
N TYR A 121 10.94 -10.82 1.13
CA TYR A 121 11.60 -10.26 2.31
C TYR A 121 12.47 -11.28 3.06
N GLU A 122 12.44 -12.56 2.65
CA GLU A 122 13.22 -13.59 3.33
C GLU A 122 14.73 -13.44 3.06
N PRO A 123 15.60 -13.65 4.05
CA PRO A 123 17.05 -13.49 3.89
C PRO A 123 17.67 -14.37 2.81
N TRP A 124 17.06 -15.52 2.51
CA TRP A 124 17.52 -16.46 1.48
C TRP A 124 17.11 -16.05 0.07
N PHE A 125 16.17 -15.11 -0.10
CA PHE A 125 15.61 -14.77 -1.41
C PHE A 125 16.66 -14.27 -2.42
N PRO A 126 17.58 -13.34 -2.07
CA PRO A 126 18.60 -12.87 -3.01
C PRO A 126 19.49 -13.98 -3.56
N ALA A 127 19.79 -15.00 -2.75
CA ALA A 127 20.61 -16.14 -3.17
C ALA A 127 19.90 -17.00 -4.22
N VAL A 128 18.61 -17.28 -4.01
CA VAL A 128 17.78 -18.02 -4.99
C VAL A 128 17.61 -17.21 -6.28
N LEU A 129 17.43 -15.89 -6.16
CA LEU A 129 17.36 -15.03 -7.34
C LEU A 129 18.68 -15.03 -8.12
N ALA A 130 19.83 -14.95 -7.43
CA ALA A 130 21.15 -15.00 -8.03
C ALA A 130 21.36 -16.30 -8.83
N GLU A 131 21.01 -17.45 -8.21
CA GLU A 131 21.06 -18.76 -8.88
C GLU A 131 20.18 -18.77 -10.14
N ALA A 132 18.94 -18.28 -10.04
CA ALA A 132 17.98 -18.28 -11.15
C ALA A 132 18.43 -17.43 -12.36
N ILE A 133 19.19 -16.36 -12.12
CA ILE A 133 19.70 -15.47 -13.19
C ILE A 133 21.17 -15.74 -13.53
N GLY A 134 21.77 -16.80 -12.98
CA GLY A 134 23.12 -17.25 -13.32
C GLY A 134 24.25 -16.40 -12.74
N ILE A 135 24.03 -15.71 -11.60
CA ILE A 135 25.07 -14.98 -10.86
C ILE A 135 25.75 -15.94 -9.86
N ASP A 136 27.08 -15.91 -9.81
CA ASP A 136 27.86 -16.72 -8.87
C ASP A 136 27.54 -16.33 -7.42
N SER A 137 27.39 -17.32 -6.53
CA SER A 137 27.12 -17.14 -5.10
C SER A 137 28.11 -16.24 -4.34
N ASN A 138 29.31 -16.04 -4.86
CA ASN A 138 30.35 -15.17 -4.28
C ASN A 138 30.39 -13.78 -4.93
N ASP A 139 29.55 -13.51 -5.93
CA ASP A 139 29.53 -12.24 -6.63
C ASP A 139 29.00 -11.13 -5.69
N PRO A 140 29.76 -10.05 -5.45
CA PRO A 140 29.33 -8.96 -4.59
C PRO A 140 28.07 -8.23 -5.09
N SER A 141 27.72 -8.37 -6.38
CA SER A 141 26.50 -7.82 -6.96
C SER A 141 25.22 -8.48 -6.45
N ILE A 142 25.30 -9.64 -5.77
CA ILE A 142 24.15 -10.25 -5.08
C ILE A 142 23.51 -9.28 -4.09
N ALA A 143 24.33 -8.45 -3.43
CA ALA A 143 23.83 -7.43 -2.50
C ALA A 143 22.96 -6.35 -3.17
N ASP A 144 23.15 -6.14 -4.48
CA ASP A 144 22.41 -5.17 -5.29
C ASP A 144 21.17 -5.77 -5.96
N LEU A 145 20.98 -7.09 -5.88
CA LEU A 145 19.78 -7.76 -6.41
C LEU A 145 18.51 -7.32 -5.68
N PRO A 146 17.39 -7.16 -6.40
CA PRO A 146 16.18 -6.61 -5.81
C PRO A 146 15.54 -7.61 -4.84
N CYS A 147 15.36 -7.19 -3.59
CA CYS A 147 14.64 -7.90 -2.55
C CYS A 147 13.77 -6.92 -1.73
N GLY A 148 12.94 -7.46 -0.84
CA GLY A 148 12.07 -6.64 0.02
C GLY A 148 12.83 -5.64 0.91
N ALA A 149 14.10 -5.91 1.23
CA ALA A 149 14.90 -5.02 2.07
C ALA A 149 15.44 -3.78 1.33
N ASN A 150 15.64 -3.84 0.02
CA ASN A 150 16.29 -2.79 -0.77
C ASN A 150 15.43 -2.22 -1.91
N SER A 151 14.18 -2.68 -2.04
CA SER A 151 13.27 -2.29 -3.12
C SER A 151 12.01 -1.61 -2.58
N PHE A 152 11.51 -0.63 -3.32
CA PHE A 152 10.20 -0.05 -3.05
C PHE A 152 9.13 -0.95 -3.65
N PHE A 153 8.25 -1.47 -2.80
CA PHE A 153 7.12 -2.28 -3.22
C PHE A 153 5.90 -1.40 -3.45
N ARG A 154 5.53 -1.21 -4.73
CA ARG A 154 4.33 -0.49 -5.11
C ARG A 154 3.10 -1.38 -4.87
N GLN A 155 2.59 -1.37 -3.64
CA GLN A 155 1.42 -2.16 -3.26
C GLN A 155 0.14 -1.38 -3.52
N LEU A 156 -0.58 -1.78 -4.57
CA LEU A 156 -1.85 -1.17 -4.94
C LEU A 156 -2.86 -1.24 -3.79
N ASP A 157 -2.92 -2.34 -3.05
CA ASP A 157 -3.81 -2.52 -1.91
C ASP A 157 -3.65 -1.43 -0.85
N PHE A 158 -2.40 -1.00 -0.57
CA PHE A 158 -2.16 0.09 0.39
C PHE A 158 -2.60 1.42 -0.17
N ILE A 159 -2.41 1.65 -1.47
CA ILE A 159 -2.87 2.88 -2.13
C ILE A 159 -4.40 2.94 -2.09
N VAL A 160 -5.08 1.87 -2.51
CA VAL A 160 -6.55 1.79 -2.52
C VAL A 160 -7.11 1.96 -1.10
N ALA A 161 -6.55 1.27 -0.10
CA ALA A 161 -6.98 1.40 1.29
C ALA A 161 -6.79 2.83 1.84
N THR A 162 -5.74 3.53 1.40
CA THR A 162 -5.49 4.93 1.78
C THR A 162 -6.54 5.85 1.14
N LEU A 163 -6.77 5.71 -0.16
CA LEU A 163 -7.66 6.58 -0.94
C LEU A 163 -9.15 6.32 -0.67
N ALA A 164 -9.52 5.12 -0.26
CA ALA A 164 -10.90 4.68 -0.08
C ALA A 164 -11.27 4.42 1.39
N ASN A 165 -10.57 5.00 2.36
CA ASN A 165 -10.76 4.65 3.77
C ASN A 165 -12.21 4.87 4.27
N GLU A 166 -12.95 5.84 3.72
CA GLU A 166 -14.38 6.01 4.02
C GLU A 166 -15.25 4.87 3.46
N ASP A 167 -14.91 4.29 2.31
CA ASP A 167 -15.64 3.15 1.76
C ASP A 167 -15.22 1.84 2.44
N PHE A 168 -13.96 1.70 2.86
CA PHE A 168 -13.55 0.60 3.74
C PHE A 168 -14.24 0.66 5.11
N ARG A 169 -14.49 1.87 5.65
CA ARG A 169 -15.28 2.03 6.87
C ARG A 169 -16.66 1.39 6.73
N LYS A 170 -17.33 1.59 5.59
CA LYS A 170 -18.64 0.95 5.28
C LYS A 170 -18.48 -0.55 5.01
N LEU A 171 -17.40 -0.94 4.33
CA LEU A 171 -17.11 -2.35 4.03
C LEU A 171 -17.04 -3.19 5.32
N TYR A 172 -16.40 -2.67 6.36
CA TYR A 172 -16.21 -3.38 7.62
C TYR A 172 -17.50 -3.55 8.45
N THR A 173 -18.63 -2.94 8.06
CA THR A 173 -19.93 -3.21 8.69
C THR A 173 -20.61 -4.44 8.10
N ILE A 174 -20.12 -4.98 6.98
CA ILE A 174 -20.68 -6.15 6.32
C ILE A 174 -20.18 -7.42 7.01
N THR A 175 -21.11 -8.27 7.44
CA THR A 175 -20.80 -9.53 8.15
C THR A 175 -20.85 -10.76 7.23
N ASN A 176 -21.58 -10.68 6.12
CA ASN A 176 -21.62 -11.73 5.11
C ASN A 176 -20.35 -11.71 4.25
N VAL A 177 -19.67 -12.86 4.11
CA VAL A 177 -18.38 -12.97 3.42
C VAL A 177 -18.49 -12.69 1.92
N ASP A 178 -19.56 -13.16 1.27
CA ASP A 178 -19.73 -12.99 -0.18
C ASP A 178 -20.08 -11.55 -0.54
N GLU A 179 -20.97 -10.93 0.25
CA GLU A 179 -21.29 -9.51 0.13
C GLU A 179 -20.05 -8.63 0.39
N TYR A 180 -19.26 -8.99 1.41
CA TYR A 180 -17.99 -8.31 1.72
C TYR A 180 -17.02 -8.42 0.54
N ALA A 181 -16.82 -9.62 -0.01
CA ALA A 181 -15.94 -9.84 -1.14
C ALA A 181 -16.38 -9.05 -2.38
N ALA A 182 -17.68 -9.05 -2.69
CA ALA A 182 -18.25 -8.31 -3.82
C ALA A 182 -18.13 -6.78 -3.63
N ALA A 183 -18.39 -6.27 -2.42
CA ALA A 183 -18.24 -4.86 -2.09
C ALA A 183 -16.77 -4.42 -2.16
N LYS A 184 -15.84 -5.24 -1.64
CA LYS A 184 -14.40 -5.00 -1.73
C LYS A 184 -13.95 -4.94 -3.19
N GLU A 185 -14.33 -5.92 -4.00
CA GLU A 185 -14.02 -5.92 -5.44
C GLU A 185 -14.53 -4.65 -6.13
N ALA A 186 -15.75 -4.21 -5.79
CA ALA A 186 -16.34 -3.00 -6.32
C ALA A 186 -15.56 -1.72 -5.94
N ILE A 187 -15.03 -1.63 -4.71
CA ILE A 187 -14.14 -0.54 -4.27
C ILE A 187 -12.86 -0.55 -5.11
N PHE A 188 -12.19 -1.71 -5.20
CA PHE A 188 -10.95 -1.84 -5.99
C PHE A 188 -11.14 -1.44 -7.45
N ALA A 189 -12.26 -1.84 -8.07
CA ALA A 189 -12.58 -1.45 -9.43
C ALA A 189 -12.81 0.07 -9.55
N ARG A 190 -13.59 0.66 -8.64
CA ARG A 190 -13.96 2.09 -8.70
C ARG A 190 -12.78 3.03 -8.44
N TYR A 191 -11.85 2.63 -7.57
CA TYR A 191 -10.67 3.43 -7.20
C TYR A 191 -9.44 3.14 -8.07
N ARG A 192 -9.55 2.26 -9.07
CA ARG A 192 -8.37 1.78 -9.81
C ARG A 192 -7.61 2.90 -10.50
N LYS A 193 -8.30 3.79 -11.22
CA LYS A 193 -7.67 4.91 -11.95
C LYS A 193 -6.86 5.81 -11.02
N VAL A 194 -7.48 6.29 -9.94
CA VAL A 194 -6.82 7.16 -8.94
C VAL A 194 -5.63 6.46 -8.28
N SER A 195 -5.77 5.15 -8.02
CA SER A 195 -4.70 4.36 -7.43
C SER A 195 -3.51 4.16 -8.38
N GLU A 196 -3.76 4.07 -9.69
CA GLU A 196 -2.72 4.08 -10.71
C GLU A 196 -2.08 5.47 -10.88
N MET A 197 -2.84 6.56 -10.74
CA MET A 197 -2.26 7.92 -10.72
C MET A 197 -1.26 8.09 -9.58
N VAL A 198 -1.61 7.67 -8.36
CA VAL A 198 -0.66 7.66 -7.23
C VAL A 198 0.49 6.67 -7.46
N GLY A 199 0.19 5.52 -8.05
CA GLY A 199 1.19 4.50 -8.38
C GLY A 199 2.28 5.01 -9.33
N LEU A 200 1.87 5.64 -10.44
CA LEU A 200 2.78 6.24 -11.42
C LEU A 200 3.55 7.44 -10.85
N LEU A 201 2.94 8.21 -9.95
CA LEU A 201 3.62 9.30 -9.24
C LEU A 201 4.78 8.74 -8.43
N LEU A 202 4.54 7.71 -7.63
CA LEU A 202 5.57 7.05 -6.82
C LEU A 202 6.64 6.38 -7.69
N VAL A 203 6.27 5.81 -8.83
CA VAL A 203 7.24 5.25 -9.79
C VAL A 203 8.09 6.34 -10.42
N SER A 204 7.52 7.47 -10.81
CA SER A 204 8.24 8.62 -11.34
C SER A 204 9.28 9.12 -10.33
N GLU A 205 8.89 9.24 -9.07
CA GLU A 205 9.79 9.64 -7.98
C GLU A 205 10.86 8.58 -7.67
N ALA A 206 10.52 7.30 -7.74
CA ALA A 206 11.48 6.21 -7.61
C ALA A 206 12.53 6.26 -8.73
N ARG A 207 12.12 6.58 -9.96
CA ARG A 207 13.00 6.73 -11.12
C ARG A 207 13.99 7.88 -10.93
N LYS A 208 13.53 9.04 -10.47
CA LYS A 208 14.41 10.19 -10.15
C LYS A 208 15.51 9.80 -9.16
N LYS A 209 15.19 8.91 -8.20
CA LYS A 209 16.11 8.43 -7.16
C LYS A 209 16.81 7.11 -7.50
N LYS A 210 16.63 6.58 -8.72
CA LYS A 210 17.17 5.28 -9.17
C LYS A 210 16.88 4.14 -8.17
N VAL A 211 15.66 4.09 -7.64
CA VAL A 211 15.23 3.08 -6.66
C VAL A 211 14.85 1.78 -7.38
N ASN A 212 15.19 0.62 -6.80
CA ASN A 212 14.65 -0.67 -7.24
C ASN A 212 13.13 -0.68 -6.95
N VAL A 213 12.30 -1.02 -7.92
CA VAL A 213 10.84 -1.03 -7.75
C VAL A 213 10.28 -2.42 -8.02
N MET A 214 9.39 -2.87 -7.14
CA MET A 214 8.61 -4.09 -7.30
C MET A 214 7.13 -3.73 -7.50
N ALA A 215 6.52 -4.28 -8.55
CA ALA A 215 5.09 -4.19 -8.81
C ALA A 215 4.46 -5.59 -8.75
N GLU A 216 3.52 -5.81 -7.84
CA GLU A 216 2.82 -7.09 -7.71
C GLU A 216 1.50 -7.10 -8.45
N THR A 217 1.21 -8.23 -9.10
CA THR A 217 -0.04 -8.49 -9.80
C THR A 217 -0.41 -9.98 -9.69
N SER A 218 -1.68 -10.30 -9.98
CA SER A 218 -2.19 -11.67 -10.02
C SER A 218 -1.74 -12.45 -11.25
N GLY A 219 -1.06 -11.81 -12.21
CA GLY A 219 -0.55 -12.45 -13.42
C GLY A 219 -1.57 -12.71 -14.52
N ARG A 220 -2.80 -12.17 -14.39
CA ARG A 220 -3.95 -12.51 -15.28
C ARG A 220 -4.13 -11.62 -16.50
N ASP A 221 -3.38 -10.52 -16.61
CA ASP A 221 -3.61 -9.47 -17.62
C ASP A 221 -2.29 -9.06 -18.28
N LEU A 222 -2.22 -9.13 -19.61
CA LEU A 222 -1.03 -8.74 -20.39
C LEU A 222 -0.67 -7.26 -20.19
N ALA A 223 -1.65 -6.41 -19.83
CA ALA A 223 -1.44 -5.00 -19.53
C ALA A 223 -0.41 -4.76 -18.40
N MET A 224 -0.10 -5.77 -17.59
CA MET A 224 0.96 -5.67 -16.57
C MET A 224 2.37 -5.57 -17.16
N TYR A 225 2.63 -6.22 -18.30
CA TYR A 225 3.91 -6.11 -19.00
C TYR A 225 4.02 -4.74 -19.68
N GLU A 226 2.94 -4.32 -20.35
CA GLU A 226 2.83 -2.99 -20.96
C GLU A 226 3.03 -1.87 -19.93
N TYR A 227 2.54 -2.06 -18.69
CA TYR A 227 2.78 -1.13 -17.59
C TYR A 227 4.27 -1.01 -17.26
N ILE A 228 4.99 -2.13 -17.13
CA ILE A 228 6.43 -2.11 -16.83
C ILE A 228 7.20 -1.44 -17.96
N ASP A 229 6.86 -1.76 -19.21
CA ASP A 229 7.52 -1.18 -20.37
C ASP A 229 7.26 0.32 -20.53
N PHE A 230 6.04 0.76 -20.24
CA PHE A 230 5.69 2.16 -20.24
C PHE A 230 6.35 2.93 -19.09
N ALA A 231 6.27 2.38 -17.87
CA ALA A 231 6.66 3.11 -16.67
C ALA A 231 8.18 3.16 -16.48
N PHE A 232 8.90 2.12 -16.91
CA PHE A 232 10.34 1.98 -16.72
C PHE A 232 11.10 2.01 -18.05
N PRO A 233 11.93 3.04 -18.27
CA PRO A 233 12.77 3.17 -19.46
C PRO A 233 14.01 2.24 -19.40
N ASP A 234 14.84 2.25 -20.45
CA ASP A 234 15.99 1.35 -20.61
C ASP A 234 17.12 1.57 -19.59
N GLU A 235 17.05 2.63 -18.77
CA GLU A 235 17.94 2.82 -17.62
C GLU A 235 17.66 1.84 -16.47
N TYR A 236 16.62 1.00 -16.56
CA TYR A 236 16.31 -0.05 -15.60
C TYR A 236 16.60 -1.46 -16.16
N ASN A 237 17.10 -2.35 -15.29
CA ASN A 237 17.05 -3.78 -15.53
C ASN A 237 15.61 -4.27 -15.30
N LYS A 238 15.02 -4.99 -16.26
CA LYS A 238 13.65 -5.50 -16.15
C LYS A 238 13.68 -7.00 -15.81
N LEU A 239 12.96 -7.39 -14.78
CA LEU A 239 12.88 -8.76 -14.30
C LEU A 239 11.42 -9.15 -14.04
N VAL A 240 11.06 -10.37 -14.42
CA VAL A 240 9.78 -10.99 -14.03
C VAL A 240 10.08 -12.11 -13.06
N ILE A 241 9.44 -12.07 -11.88
CA ILE A 241 9.47 -13.16 -10.90
C ILE A 241 8.08 -13.79 -10.89
N HIS A 242 7.99 -15.05 -11.32
CA HIS A 242 6.75 -15.82 -11.30
C HIS A 242 6.75 -16.79 -10.12
N PHE A 243 5.79 -16.61 -9.22
CA PHE A 243 5.56 -17.54 -8.12
C PHE A 243 4.52 -18.58 -8.52
N GLU A 244 4.90 -19.84 -8.38
CA GLU A 244 4.03 -21.00 -8.57
C GLU A 244 3.78 -21.70 -7.23
N ILE A 245 2.67 -22.44 -7.16
CA ILE A 245 2.34 -23.30 -6.04
C ILE A 245 1.89 -24.65 -6.60
N ASN A 246 2.39 -25.73 -6.01
CA ASN A 246 2.06 -27.08 -6.47
C ASN A 246 0.60 -27.46 -6.18
N ASP A 247 0.04 -26.94 -5.09
CA ASP A 247 -1.34 -27.23 -4.67
C ASP A 247 -2.10 -25.93 -4.40
N VAL A 248 -3.13 -25.68 -5.23
CA VAL A 248 -3.98 -24.49 -5.18
C VAL A 248 -4.81 -24.44 -3.90
N ASN A 249 -5.08 -25.57 -3.25
CA ASN A 249 -5.84 -25.61 -1.99
C ASN A 249 -5.18 -24.77 -0.90
N PHE A 250 -3.84 -24.73 -0.84
CA PHE A 250 -3.14 -23.88 0.13
C PHE A 250 -3.32 -22.39 -0.16
N ALA A 251 -3.40 -22.02 -1.44
CA ALA A 251 -3.68 -20.65 -1.85
C ALA A 251 -5.10 -20.25 -1.44
N GLU A 252 -6.10 -21.10 -1.70
CA GLU A 252 -7.50 -20.88 -1.34
C GLU A 252 -7.70 -20.76 0.18
N GLN A 253 -7.15 -21.70 0.95
CA GLN A 253 -7.18 -21.66 2.41
C GLN A 253 -6.51 -20.38 2.94
N SER A 254 -5.36 -20.00 2.38
CA SER A 254 -4.70 -18.77 2.79
C SER A 254 -5.54 -17.52 2.48
N VAL A 255 -6.25 -17.49 1.35
CA VAL A 255 -7.14 -16.37 1.00
C VAL A 255 -8.33 -16.31 1.96
N ALA A 256 -8.96 -17.45 2.24
CA ALA A 256 -10.12 -17.54 3.14
C ALA A 256 -9.78 -17.07 4.57
N VAL A 257 -8.68 -17.59 5.13
CA VAL A 257 -8.20 -17.20 6.48
C VAL A 257 -7.87 -15.71 6.53
N ARG A 258 -7.23 -15.17 5.49
CA ARG A 258 -6.93 -13.73 5.42
C ARG A 258 -8.19 -12.87 5.35
N MET A 259 -9.20 -13.30 4.58
CA MET A 259 -10.47 -12.55 4.48
C MET A 259 -11.17 -12.47 5.83
N GLN A 260 -11.29 -13.60 6.54
CA GLN A 260 -11.89 -13.63 7.88
C GLN A 260 -11.11 -12.77 8.87
N GLY A 261 -9.77 -12.85 8.85
CA GLY A 261 -8.91 -12.02 9.68
C GLY A 261 -9.05 -10.52 9.38
N GLU A 262 -9.16 -10.16 8.10
CA GLU A 262 -9.39 -8.78 7.67
C GLU A 262 -10.75 -8.25 8.15
N MET A 263 -11.82 -9.02 7.99
CA MET A 263 -13.16 -8.65 8.47
C MET A 263 -13.15 -8.44 10.00
N ALA A 264 -12.53 -9.35 10.76
CA ALA A 264 -12.43 -9.22 12.21
C ALA A 264 -11.59 -8.01 12.64
N ALA A 265 -10.45 -7.77 11.99
CA ALA A 265 -9.60 -6.61 12.26
C ALA A 265 -10.31 -5.29 11.91
N GLY A 266 -11.03 -5.26 10.80
CA GLY A 266 -11.83 -4.11 10.37
C GLY A 266 -12.96 -3.79 11.35
N ALA A 267 -13.73 -4.79 11.77
CA ALA A 267 -14.78 -4.63 12.77
C ALA A 267 -14.21 -4.12 14.12
N SER A 268 -13.04 -4.63 14.53
CA SER A 268 -12.36 -4.15 15.75
C SER A 268 -11.92 -2.70 15.61
N ALA A 269 -11.37 -2.30 14.46
CA ALA A 269 -10.95 -0.93 14.21
C ALA A 269 -12.13 0.05 14.21
N LEU A 270 -13.27 -0.35 13.62
CA LEU A 270 -14.51 0.44 13.65
C LEU A 270 -14.98 0.68 15.09
N ALA A 271 -15.05 -0.37 15.90
CA ALA A 271 -15.50 -0.26 17.29
C ALA A 271 -14.59 0.69 18.11
N GLN A 272 -13.28 0.70 17.83
CA GLN A 272 -12.34 1.63 18.48
C GLN A 272 -12.57 3.09 18.07
N LEU A 273 -12.89 3.34 16.79
CA LEU A 273 -13.21 4.69 16.29
C LEU A 273 -14.51 5.20 16.93
N GLU A 274 -15.55 4.38 16.98
CA GLU A 274 -16.84 4.74 17.61
C GLU A 274 -16.68 5.02 19.12
N ALA A 275 -15.84 4.24 19.81
CA ALA A 275 -15.51 4.48 21.21
C ALA A 275 -14.73 5.78 21.43
N ALA A 276 -13.89 6.19 20.47
CA ALA A 276 -13.16 7.45 20.54
C ALA A 276 -14.05 8.68 20.26
N ASP A 277 -15.06 8.53 19.40
CA ASP A 277 -16.00 9.59 19.03
C ASP A 277 -17.12 9.78 20.07
N THR A 278 -17.34 8.82 20.97
CA THR A 278 -18.30 8.95 22.07
C THR A 278 -17.71 9.86 23.16
N PRO A 279 -18.27 11.06 23.42
CA PRO A 279 -17.79 11.90 24.51
C PRO A 279 -18.02 11.14 25.81
N ALA A 280 -16.95 10.86 26.55
CA ALA A 280 -17.05 10.30 27.90
C ALA A 280 -18.10 11.11 28.67
N SER A 281 -19.19 10.45 29.05
CA SER A 281 -20.26 11.04 29.82
C SER A 281 -19.66 11.73 31.04
N ARG A 282 -19.69 13.07 31.06
CA ARG A 282 -19.41 13.83 32.27
C ARG A 282 -20.31 13.27 33.37
N PRO A 283 -19.79 12.86 34.54
CA PRO A 283 -20.66 12.53 35.64
C PRO A 283 -21.46 13.79 35.99
N ARG A 284 -22.78 13.74 35.83
CA ARG A 284 -23.66 14.76 36.38
C ARG A 284 -23.66 14.59 37.91
N GLY A 285 -23.15 15.60 38.60
CA GLY A 285 -23.53 15.93 39.97
C GLY A 285 -22.70 15.29 41.08
N ALA A 286 -21.75 16.06 41.61
CA ALA A 286 -21.75 16.38 43.03
C ALA A 286 -20.92 17.65 43.23
N SER A 287 -21.61 18.72 43.65
CA SER A 287 -20.99 19.88 44.26
C SER A 287 -20.19 19.45 45.49
N ARG A 288 -18.92 19.84 45.56
CA ARG A 288 -18.26 20.21 46.82
C ARG A 288 -17.03 21.07 46.53
N CYS A 289 -17.05 22.25 47.12
CA CYS A 289 -15.91 23.16 47.24
C CYS A 289 -14.74 22.46 47.95
N ALA A 290 -13.51 22.71 47.52
CA ALA A 290 -12.49 23.44 48.30
C ALA A 290 -11.05 23.16 47.81
N SER A 291 -10.27 24.25 47.80
CA SER A 291 -8.82 24.35 47.99
C SER A 291 -7.86 23.63 47.03
N GLY A 292 -7.21 24.45 46.19
CA GLY A 292 -5.75 24.64 46.24
C GLY A 292 -4.85 23.46 45.86
N LYS A 293 -4.33 23.49 44.62
CA LYS A 293 -2.89 23.56 44.31
C LYS A 293 -2.70 23.51 42.79
N GLN A 294 -2.03 24.52 42.26
CA GLN A 294 -1.40 24.47 40.94
C GLN A 294 -0.37 23.33 40.93
N GLN A 295 -0.55 22.33 40.08
CA GLN A 295 0.55 21.55 39.54
C GLN A 295 0.29 21.27 38.05
N GLY A 296 1.26 21.67 37.24
CA GLY A 296 1.19 21.71 35.79
C GLY A 296 0.99 20.34 35.16
N PHE A 297 -0.04 20.25 34.32
CA PHE A 297 -0.26 19.09 33.46
C PHE A 297 0.48 19.33 32.13
N ARG A 298 1.69 18.80 32.01
CA ARG A 298 2.35 18.63 30.70
C ARG A 298 1.51 17.66 29.87
N ARG A 299 0.98 18.13 28.74
CA ARG A 299 0.33 17.32 27.71
C ARG A 299 1.34 16.32 27.14
N GLY A 300 1.14 15.04 27.43
CA GLY A 300 1.77 13.93 26.71
C GLY A 300 1.01 13.67 25.40
N LEU A 301 1.48 14.28 24.32
CA LEU A 301 1.22 13.82 22.95
C LEU A 301 2.06 12.57 22.72
N GLY A 302 1.41 11.49 22.25
CA GLY A 302 2.12 10.30 21.76
C GLY A 302 1.53 9.00 22.29
N ARG A 303 0.43 8.52 21.69
CA ARG A 303 0.18 7.09 21.63
C ARG A 303 -0.06 6.67 20.18
N ARG A 304 0.96 5.95 19.72
CA ARG A 304 1.17 5.23 18.47
C ARG A 304 0.03 4.24 18.19
N TRP A 305 -0.53 4.29 16.98
CA TRP A 305 -1.20 3.16 16.35
C TRP A 305 -0.12 2.19 15.86
N GLU A 306 0.18 1.16 16.65
CA GLU A 306 0.89 -0.05 16.24
C GLU A 306 -0.02 -1.22 16.60
N GLY A 307 -0.75 -1.75 15.61
CA GLY A 307 -1.83 -2.69 15.84
C GLY A 307 -2.12 -3.58 14.64
N TRP A 308 -1.09 -4.11 14.00
CA TRP A 308 -1.12 -5.33 13.18
C TRP A 308 0.12 -6.16 13.56
N PRO A 309 0.04 -7.50 13.71
CA PRO A 309 1.08 -8.27 14.35
C PRO A 309 2.35 -8.35 13.49
N SER A 310 3.33 -7.50 13.79
CA SER A 310 4.74 -7.67 13.47
C SER A 310 5.35 -8.70 14.43
N ARG A 311 4.91 -9.96 14.35
CA ARG A 311 5.68 -11.09 14.86
C ARG A 311 6.18 -11.88 13.68
N LEU A 312 7.39 -11.53 13.22
CA LEU A 312 8.38 -12.43 12.62
C LEU A 312 9.75 -11.75 12.42
N ALA A 313 9.99 -10.58 13.03
CA ALA A 313 11.32 -9.97 13.10
C ALA A 313 11.82 -10.00 14.55
N ASN A 314 12.28 -11.17 15.01
CA ASN A 314 13.33 -11.32 16.02
C ASN A 314 13.69 -12.80 16.11
N GLY A 315 14.91 -13.11 15.69
CA GLY A 315 15.43 -14.47 15.64
C GLY A 315 15.62 -15.10 17.01
N ALA A 316 15.25 -16.37 17.11
CA ALA A 316 15.91 -17.42 17.87
C ALA A 316 15.27 -18.75 17.46
N TYR A 317 15.84 -19.44 16.47
CA TYR A 317 15.58 -20.87 16.28
C TYR A 317 16.62 -21.65 17.07
N PRO A 318 16.25 -22.44 18.09
CA PRO A 318 17.05 -23.58 18.49
C PRO A 318 16.82 -24.69 17.44
N GLY A 319 17.92 -25.25 16.97
CA GLY A 319 17.92 -26.28 15.94
C GLY A 319 17.15 -27.54 16.32
N HIS A 320 16.59 -28.19 15.31
CA HIS A 320 16.82 -29.60 15.05
C HIS A 320 16.21 -29.97 13.70
N CYS A 321 17.08 -30.39 12.78
CA CYS A 321 16.73 -31.14 11.59
C CYS A 321 16.32 -32.57 12.02
N PRO A 322 15.26 -33.14 11.42
CA PRO A 322 15.36 -34.53 11.04
C PRO A 322 15.12 -34.70 9.54
N GLN A 323 16.02 -35.49 8.98
CA GLN A 323 16.03 -36.09 7.65
C GLN A 323 14.66 -36.68 7.27
N GLY A 324 14.32 -36.60 5.98
CA GLY A 324 13.40 -37.56 5.38
C GLY A 324 12.58 -37.02 4.22
N TRP A 325 13.13 -37.22 3.00
CA TRP A 325 12.48 -37.28 1.69
C TRP A 325 11.87 -35.99 1.10
#